data_AF-A0A7S0P5W0-F1
#
_entry.id   AF-A0A7S0P5W0-F1
#
_cell.length_a   1.000
_cell.length_b   1.000
_cell.length_c   1.000
_cell.angle_alpha   90.00
_cell.angle_beta   90.00
_cell.angle_gamma   90.00
#
_symmetry.space_group_name_H-M   'P 1'
#
loop_
_entity.id
_entity.type
_entity.pdbx_description
1 polymer ?
#
loop_
_entity_poly.entity_id
_entity_poly.type
_entity_poly.pdbx_seq_one_letter_code
_entity_poly.pdbx_strand_id
1 'polypeptide(L)'
;PAQRGGHRKKHDIVVPPVLYAHVPLGLMNHAGRRKLTKQTLAFFQGKLNLHIPYEYSFGIRQGLYKAFRSKPELILVREGHEANKERYFEHMSGSKFCVAAAGFGFSTRAYEAAAAGCVPLIMQDGIEQAFEEILPWGLFSLRLNHSLAAIATLDKTLAAVPQATVDTMRAVLYCTWPRFLWLRHDPGATSPLPGQRELLRFDAFESIMWTLRHRLRGGAVWPLDWADGCRAVRQYFEKPPSGVGAWAPWGNYYVDAAALH
;
A
#
# COMPACT_ATOMS: atom_id res chain seq x y z
N PRO A 1 20.87 -0.59 11.73
CA PRO A 1 19.73 -0.89 10.81
C PRO A 1 18.52 -1.35 11.62
N ALA A 2 17.36 -0.71 11.42
CA ALA A 2 16.20 -0.71 12.32
C ALA A 2 15.51 -2.08 12.57
N GLN A 3 16.02 -3.18 12.01
CA GLN A 3 15.52 -4.55 12.25
C GLN A 3 16.62 -5.57 12.58
N ARG A 4 17.83 -5.17 13.01
CA ARG A 4 18.78 -6.16 13.57
C ARG A 4 18.21 -6.70 14.90
N GLY A 5 17.50 -7.83 14.84
CA GLY A 5 17.01 -8.59 15.99
C GLY A 5 15.50 -8.56 16.27
N GLY A 6 14.69 -7.86 15.46
CA GLY A 6 13.25 -7.69 15.70
C GLY A 6 12.39 -8.87 15.22
N HIS A 7 12.34 -9.07 13.90
CA HIS A 7 11.55 -10.14 13.28
C HIS A 7 12.38 -11.41 13.08
N ARG A 8 11.86 -12.55 13.52
CA ARG A 8 12.39 -13.89 13.27
C ARG A 8 11.57 -14.57 12.19
N LYS A 9 12.15 -14.67 10.99
CA LYS A 9 11.53 -15.35 9.84
C LYS A 9 11.08 -16.77 10.21
N LYS A 10 9.86 -17.14 9.79
CA LYS A 10 9.17 -18.41 10.12
C LYS A 10 8.75 -18.59 11.58
N HIS A 11 9.14 -17.71 12.50
CA HIS A 11 8.67 -17.72 13.90
C HIS A 11 7.60 -16.66 14.10
N ASP A 12 7.90 -15.42 13.75
CA ASP A 12 6.99 -14.28 13.90
C ASP A 12 6.11 -14.13 12.65
N ILE A 13 4.92 -13.55 12.79
CA ILE A 13 4.06 -13.15 11.67
C ILE A 13 4.02 -11.63 11.64
N VAL A 14 4.43 -11.03 10.52
CA VAL A 14 4.31 -9.58 10.32
C VAL A 14 2.89 -9.28 9.85
N VAL A 15 2.18 -8.43 10.57
CA VAL A 15 0.77 -8.08 10.31
C VAL A 15 0.65 -6.61 9.90
N PRO A 16 -0.36 -6.22 9.12
CA PRO A 16 -0.51 -4.84 8.68
C PRO A 16 -0.86 -3.95 9.87
N PRO A 17 -0.43 -2.68 9.86
CA PRO A 17 -0.81 -1.73 10.89
C PRO A 17 -2.31 -1.47 10.79
N VAL A 18 -2.89 -1.00 11.89
CA VAL A 18 -4.26 -0.49 11.81
C VAL A 18 -4.25 0.96 11.34
N LEU A 19 -5.03 1.26 10.29
CA LEU A 19 -4.92 2.50 9.52
C LEU A 19 -5.62 3.72 10.16
N TYR A 20 -6.15 3.59 11.39
CA TYR A 20 -7.05 4.56 12.06
C TYR A 20 -6.62 6.02 12.04
N ALA A 21 -5.34 6.28 12.25
CA ALA A 21 -4.85 7.66 12.33
C ALA A 21 -4.87 8.35 10.96
N HIS A 22 -4.82 7.59 9.86
CA HIS A 22 -4.48 8.14 8.55
C HIS A 22 -5.54 7.89 7.48
N VAL A 23 -6.31 6.79 7.53
CA VAL A 23 -7.34 6.42 6.55
C VAL A 23 -8.69 6.24 7.25
N PRO A 24 -9.61 7.20 7.20
CA PRO A 24 -11.02 6.94 7.53
C PRO A 24 -11.54 5.80 6.63
N LEU A 25 -12.15 4.75 7.16
CA LEU A 25 -12.62 3.63 6.32
C LEU A 25 -13.77 4.03 5.39
N GLY A 26 -14.58 5.02 5.78
CA GLY A 26 -15.52 5.69 4.86
C GLY A 26 -14.82 6.39 3.69
N LEU A 27 -13.52 6.65 3.83
CA LEU A 27 -12.62 7.09 2.76
C LEU A 27 -11.99 5.92 1.98
N MET A 28 -12.56 4.72 1.95
CA MET A 28 -12.22 3.70 0.94
C MET A 28 -13.18 3.72 -0.27
N ASN A 29 -14.02 4.77 -0.38
CA ASN A 29 -14.80 5.05 -1.59
C ASN A 29 -13.96 5.81 -2.64
N HIS A 30 -13.63 5.16 -3.77
CA HIS A 30 -12.59 5.63 -4.70
C HIS A 30 -13.08 6.29 -6.01
N ALA A 31 -14.35 6.19 -6.40
CA ALA A 31 -14.82 6.77 -7.68
C ALA A 31 -14.70 8.29 -7.75
N GLY A 32 -14.83 8.96 -6.60
CA GLY A 32 -14.84 10.41 -6.53
C GLY A 32 -13.48 11.06 -6.25
N ARG A 33 -12.37 10.31 -6.17
CA ARG A 33 -11.09 10.84 -5.63
C ARG A 33 -9.99 11.11 -6.63
N ARG A 34 -10.09 10.58 -7.85
CA ARG A 34 -9.26 11.05 -8.96
C ARG A 34 -9.81 12.39 -9.48
N LYS A 35 -9.90 13.38 -8.60
CA LYS A 35 -10.21 14.77 -8.96
C LYS A 35 -8.98 15.53 -9.45
N LEU A 36 -7.78 14.99 -9.20
CA LEU A 36 -6.55 15.58 -9.73
C LEU A 36 -6.56 15.46 -11.26
N THR A 37 -6.56 16.62 -11.92
CA THR A 37 -6.62 16.76 -13.38
C THR A 37 -5.38 16.18 -14.07
N LYS A 38 -4.28 15.96 -13.33
CA LYS A 38 -3.03 15.37 -13.82
C LYS A 38 -2.50 14.32 -12.85
N GLN A 39 -2.18 13.15 -13.37
CA GLN A 39 -1.52 12.10 -12.61
C GLN A 39 -0.05 12.45 -12.35
N THR A 40 0.40 12.41 -11.10
CA THR A 40 1.82 12.55 -10.73
C THR A 40 2.54 11.21 -10.81
N LEU A 41 3.85 11.22 -11.08
CA LEU A 41 4.63 9.99 -11.18
C LEU A 41 4.73 9.31 -9.82
N ALA A 42 5.11 10.07 -8.79
CA ALA A 42 5.12 9.56 -7.42
C ALA A 42 4.71 10.61 -6.39
N PHE A 43 4.26 10.12 -5.23
CA PHE A 43 3.90 10.94 -4.08
C PHE A 43 4.55 10.43 -2.79
N PHE A 44 5.00 11.37 -1.97
CA PHE A 44 5.39 11.15 -0.59
C PHE A 44 4.88 12.31 0.28
N GLN A 45 4.30 11.99 1.43
CA GLN A 45 4.13 12.97 2.49
C GLN A 45 4.41 12.36 3.86
N GLY A 46 5.18 13.06 4.69
CA GLY A 46 5.52 12.62 6.02
C GLY A 46 6.53 13.51 6.74
N LYS A 47 6.75 13.26 8.03
CA LYS A 47 7.83 13.89 8.80
C LYS A 47 9.16 13.68 8.06
N LEU A 48 9.92 14.74 7.86
CA LEU A 48 11.23 14.69 7.20
C LEU A 48 12.38 14.65 8.21
N ASN A 49 12.22 15.23 9.41
CA ASN A 49 13.28 15.36 10.42
C ASN A 49 14.61 15.83 9.81
N LEU A 50 14.60 16.98 9.13
CA LEU A 50 15.78 17.53 8.44
C LEU A 50 16.97 17.80 9.37
N HIS A 51 16.75 17.89 10.68
CA HIS A 51 17.78 18.10 11.71
C HIS A 51 18.53 16.82 12.12
N ILE A 52 18.05 15.62 11.75
CA ILE A 52 18.70 14.32 12.03
C ILE A 52 18.65 13.40 10.79
N PRO A 53 19.25 13.82 9.67
CA PRO A 53 19.02 13.19 8.38
C PRO A 53 19.50 11.74 8.30
N TYR A 54 20.57 11.36 8.98
CA TYR A 54 21.16 10.02 8.86
C TYR A 54 20.55 9.01 9.84
N GLU A 55 20.03 9.51 10.96
CA GLU A 55 19.42 8.73 12.03
C GLU A 55 17.95 8.42 11.73
N TYR A 56 17.29 9.28 10.95
CA TYR A 56 15.89 9.12 10.57
C TYR A 56 15.73 8.68 9.13
N SER A 57 14.92 7.64 8.89
CA SER A 57 14.59 7.15 7.55
C SER A 57 15.79 6.71 6.71
N PHE A 58 16.96 6.45 7.31
CA PHE A 58 18.20 6.17 6.59
C PHE A 58 18.58 7.29 5.58
N GLY A 59 18.17 8.54 5.84
CA GLY A 59 18.38 9.67 4.91
C GLY A 59 17.44 9.70 3.71
N ILE A 60 16.55 8.72 3.54
CA ILE A 60 15.71 8.57 2.33
C ILE A 60 14.73 9.74 2.18
N ARG A 61 13.99 10.09 3.25
CA ARG A 61 13.00 11.19 3.19
C ARG A 61 13.65 12.54 2.90
N GLN A 62 14.82 12.78 3.46
CA GLN A 62 15.59 13.99 3.28
C GLN A 62 16.20 14.03 1.88
N GLY A 63 16.70 12.91 1.38
CA GLY A 63 17.12 12.75 -0.02
C GLY A 63 16.00 13.06 -1.00
N LEU A 64 14.81 12.47 -0.80
CA LEU A 64 13.61 12.74 -1.61
C LEU A 64 13.26 14.23 -1.60
N TYR A 65 13.20 14.84 -0.41
CA TYR A 65 12.91 16.26 -0.29
C TYR A 65 13.96 17.12 -1.00
N LYS A 66 15.26 16.86 -0.79
CA LYS A 66 16.34 17.60 -1.44
C LYS A 66 16.29 17.49 -2.97
N ALA A 67 15.99 16.31 -3.49
CA ALA A 67 15.95 16.05 -4.94
C ALA A 67 14.71 16.64 -5.64
N PHE A 68 13.54 16.63 -4.98
CA PHE A 68 12.26 16.88 -5.66
C PHE A 68 11.43 18.06 -5.10
N ARG A 69 11.84 18.74 -4.01
CA ARG A 69 11.08 19.88 -3.45
C ARG A 69 10.79 21.01 -4.45
N SER A 70 11.64 21.19 -5.46
CA SER A 70 11.49 22.20 -6.52
C SER A 70 10.97 21.63 -7.84
N LYS A 71 10.59 20.35 -7.87
CA LYS A 71 10.07 19.63 -9.06
C LYS A 71 8.79 18.82 -8.72
N PRO A 72 7.78 19.44 -8.11
CA PRO A 72 6.57 18.75 -7.65
C PRO A 72 5.74 18.12 -8.78
N GLU A 73 5.95 18.55 -10.03
CA GLU A 73 5.35 17.98 -11.23
C GLU A 73 5.89 16.60 -11.58
N LEU A 74 7.09 16.25 -11.11
CA LEU A 74 7.68 14.92 -11.25
C LEU A 74 7.28 14.05 -10.05
N ILE A 75 7.76 14.41 -8.87
CA ILE A 75 7.50 13.68 -7.62
C ILE A 75 7.07 14.69 -6.56
N LEU A 76 5.84 14.54 -6.08
CA LEU A 76 5.29 15.42 -5.05
C LEU A 76 5.76 14.97 -3.67
N VAL A 77 6.64 15.76 -3.05
CA VAL A 77 7.14 15.54 -1.69
C VAL A 77 6.61 16.61 -0.75
N ARG A 78 5.85 16.23 0.27
CA ARG A 78 5.33 17.15 1.31
C ARG A 78 5.82 16.77 2.70
N GLU A 79 6.07 17.76 3.54
CA GLU A 79 6.43 17.55 4.94
C GLU A 79 5.19 17.43 5.83
N GLY A 80 5.33 16.64 6.91
CA GLY A 80 4.36 16.59 7.99
C GLY A 80 3.19 15.65 7.74
N HIS A 81 2.16 15.81 8.56
CA HIS A 81 0.88 15.11 8.41
C HIS A 81 -0.12 16.09 7.79
N GLU A 82 -0.84 15.63 6.77
CA GLU A 82 -1.93 16.42 6.19
C GLU A 82 -3.11 16.46 7.17
N ALA A 83 -3.56 17.66 7.51
CA ALA A 83 -4.73 17.83 8.39
C ALA A 83 -6.01 17.39 7.67
N ASN A 84 -6.08 17.63 6.35
CA ASN A 84 -7.16 17.14 5.51
C ASN A 84 -6.87 15.74 4.94
N LYS A 85 -7.31 14.70 5.64
CA LYS A 85 -7.11 13.30 5.22
C LYS A 85 -7.63 13.01 3.81
N GLU A 86 -8.68 13.66 3.35
CA GLU A 86 -9.19 13.48 1.98
C GLU A 86 -8.15 13.91 0.95
N ARG A 87 -7.56 15.10 1.12
CA ARG A 87 -6.52 15.64 0.24
C ARG A 87 -5.29 14.74 0.18
N TYR A 88 -4.92 14.13 1.30
CA TYR A 88 -3.83 13.15 1.33
C TYR A 88 -4.11 11.94 0.43
N PHE A 89 -5.32 11.35 0.50
CA PHE A 89 -5.69 10.24 -0.38
C PHE A 89 -5.97 10.66 -1.82
N GLU A 90 -6.40 11.89 -2.07
CA GLU A 90 -6.48 12.42 -3.43
C GLU A 90 -5.08 12.46 -4.07
N HIS A 91 -4.05 12.93 -3.36
CA HIS A 91 -2.66 12.88 -3.83
C HIS A 91 -2.15 11.46 -4.05
N MET A 92 -2.46 10.52 -3.15
CA MET A 92 -2.08 9.11 -3.34
C MET A 92 -2.78 8.48 -4.55
N SER A 93 -4.11 8.57 -4.64
CA SER A 93 -4.90 7.96 -5.72
C SER A 93 -4.66 8.62 -7.09
N GLY A 94 -4.23 9.88 -7.09
CA GLY A 94 -3.77 10.60 -8.28
C GLY A 94 -2.30 10.34 -8.65
N SER A 95 -1.57 9.49 -7.94
CA SER A 95 -0.19 9.14 -8.27
C SER A 95 -0.05 7.73 -8.86
N LYS A 96 0.99 7.50 -9.67
CA LYS A 96 1.34 6.11 -10.09
C LYS A 96 1.92 5.32 -8.93
N PHE A 97 2.95 5.88 -8.30
CA PHE A 97 3.66 5.27 -7.19
C PHE A 97 3.52 6.08 -5.90
N CYS A 98 3.49 5.41 -4.76
CA CYS A 98 3.48 6.06 -3.45
C CYS A 98 4.66 5.59 -2.64
N VAL A 99 5.52 6.53 -2.27
CA VAL A 99 6.77 6.21 -1.59
C VAL A 99 6.48 5.80 -0.14
N ALA A 100 6.81 4.55 0.17
CA ALA A 100 6.80 4.00 1.51
C ALA A 100 8.22 4.03 2.08
N ALA A 101 8.69 5.21 2.47
CA ALA A 101 9.99 5.38 3.12
C ALA A 101 9.91 5.08 4.63
N ALA A 102 10.95 4.44 5.17
CA ALA A 102 11.08 4.12 6.59
C ALA A 102 10.99 5.38 7.47
N GLY A 103 10.64 5.21 8.75
CA GLY A 103 10.78 6.26 9.75
C GLY A 103 12.02 5.99 10.61
N PHE A 104 11.84 5.95 11.93
CA PHE A 104 12.81 5.27 12.81
C PHE A 104 12.78 3.73 12.63
N GLY A 105 11.75 3.22 11.97
CA GLY A 105 11.61 1.82 11.62
C GLY A 105 10.53 1.65 10.55
N PHE A 106 9.53 0.84 10.86
CA PHE A 106 8.40 0.55 9.99
C PHE A 106 7.59 1.80 9.60
N SER A 107 6.89 1.74 8.47
CA SER A 107 6.12 2.84 7.90
C SER A 107 4.78 2.30 7.43
N THR A 108 3.69 2.94 7.82
CA THR A 108 2.32 2.57 7.42
C THR A 108 2.01 2.88 5.96
N ARG A 109 2.88 3.63 5.28
CA ARG A 109 2.62 4.19 3.93
C ARG A 109 2.41 3.15 2.85
N ALA A 110 3.02 1.96 2.95
CA ALA A 110 2.79 0.89 1.97
C ALA A 110 1.31 0.43 1.99
N TYR A 111 0.69 0.41 3.16
CA TYR A 111 -0.69 -0.02 3.37
C TYR A 111 -1.68 1.11 3.07
N GLU A 112 -1.30 2.36 3.36
CA GLU A 112 -2.08 3.54 2.93
C GLU A 112 -2.08 3.66 1.39
N ALA A 113 -0.94 3.41 0.74
CA ALA A 113 -0.83 3.33 -0.71
C ALA A 113 -1.69 2.22 -1.29
N ALA A 114 -1.64 1.03 -0.69
CA ALA A 114 -2.52 -0.09 -1.03
C ALA A 114 -4.00 0.29 -0.92
N ALA A 115 -4.37 0.98 0.16
CA ALA A 115 -5.73 1.47 0.37
C ALA A 115 -6.14 2.55 -0.64
N ALA A 116 -5.20 3.26 -1.26
CA ALA A 116 -5.47 4.30 -2.24
C ALA A 116 -5.40 3.83 -3.70
N GLY A 117 -5.05 2.56 -3.96
CA GLY A 117 -4.78 2.06 -5.33
C GLY A 117 -3.48 2.61 -5.95
N CYS A 118 -2.59 3.13 -5.11
CA CYS A 118 -1.30 3.67 -5.51
C CYS A 118 -0.25 2.58 -5.35
N VAL A 119 0.55 2.30 -6.38
CA VAL A 119 1.55 1.21 -6.32
C VAL A 119 2.59 1.55 -5.24
N PRO A 120 2.74 0.73 -4.19
CA PRO A 120 3.73 1.01 -3.15
C PRO A 120 5.15 0.98 -3.71
N LEU A 121 5.92 2.02 -3.43
CA LEU A 121 7.36 2.07 -3.66
C LEU A 121 8.08 1.97 -2.32
N ILE A 122 8.49 0.76 -1.97
CA ILE A 122 9.08 0.42 -0.68
C ILE A 122 10.55 0.84 -0.65
N MET A 123 10.87 1.76 0.26
CA MET A 123 12.22 2.24 0.54
C MET A 123 12.51 2.04 2.02
N GLN A 124 12.57 0.77 2.42
CA GLN A 124 12.67 0.32 3.81
C GLN A 124 13.65 -0.86 3.92
N ASP A 125 14.95 -0.55 3.83
CA ASP A 125 16.01 -1.56 3.84
C ASP A 125 15.93 -2.47 5.08
N GLY A 126 15.88 -3.78 4.82
CA GLY A 126 15.81 -4.79 5.87
C GLY A 126 14.53 -4.76 6.70
N ILE A 127 13.44 -4.18 6.17
CA ILE A 127 12.11 -4.21 6.81
C ILE A 127 11.19 -5.14 6.01
N GLU A 128 10.74 -6.21 6.66
CA GLU A 128 9.71 -7.12 6.15
C GLU A 128 8.32 -6.47 6.20
N GLN A 129 7.52 -6.67 5.15
CA GLN A 129 6.15 -6.18 5.05
C GLN A 129 5.16 -7.22 5.56
N ALA A 130 3.93 -6.78 5.81
CA ALA A 130 2.91 -7.66 6.33
C ALA A 130 2.65 -8.82 5.39
N PHE A 131 2.61 -10.02 5.98
CA PHE A 131 2.34 -11.26 5.28
C PHE A 131 3.28 -11.48 4.08
N GLU A 132 4.50 -10.95 4.07
CA GLU A 132 5.44 -11.11 2.94
C GLU A 132 5.83 -12.58 2.69
N GLU A 133 5.63 -13.45 3.68
CA GLU A 133 5.73 -14.91 3.50
C GLU A 133 4.62 -15.55 2.64
N ILE A 134 3.46 -14.90 2.52
CA ILE A 134 2.28 -15.45 1.80
C ILE A 134 1.71 -14.48 0.76
N LEU A 135 2.15 -13.22 0.72
CA LEU A 135 1.77 -12.18 -0.23
C LEU A 135 2.94 -11.89 -1.17
N PRO A 136 2.75 -11.79 -2.51
CA PRO A 136 3.81 -11.70 -3.48
C PRO A 136 4.06 -10.21 -3.71
N TRP A 137 4.62 -9.54 -2.70
CA TRP A 137 4.80 -8.09 -2.72
C TRP A 137 5.48 -7.61 -4.01
N GLY A 138 6.38 -8.40 -4.59
CA GLY A 138 7.03 -8.09 -5.87
C GLY A 138 6.10 -7.99 -7.09
N LEU A 139 4.89 -8.56 -7.03
CA LEU A 139 3.91 -8.48 -8.12
C LEU A 139 3.03 -7.22 -8.05
N PHE A 140 3.00 -6.54 -6.92
CA PHE A 140 2.14 -5.36 -6.72
C PHE A 140 2.86 -4.13 -6.13
N SER A 141 4.17 -4.20 -5.94
CA SER A 141 4.99 -3.11 -5.41
C SER A 141 6.36 -3.10 -6.08
N LEU A 142 7.03 -1.96 -5.96
CA LEU A 142 8.46 -1.84 -6.28
C LEU A 142 9.22 -1.71 -4.96
N ARG A 143 10.38 -2.37 -4.85
CA ARG A 143 11.28 -2.21 -3.71
C ARG A 143 12.63 -1.69 -4.18
N LEU A 144 13.08 -0.60 -3.59
CA LEU A 144 14.40 -0.02 -3.82
C LEU A 144 15.22 -0.13 -2.53
N ASN A 145 16.07 -1.15 -2.46
CA ASN A 145 17.01 -1.29 -1.36
C ASN A 145 18.24 -0.38 -1.61
N HIS A 146 18.90 0.10 -0.57
CA HIS A 146 20.06 1.00 -0.67
C HIS A 146 19.74 2.29 -1.45
N SER A 147 18.53 2.81 -1.23
CA SER A 147 17.87 3.83 -2.06
C SER A 147 18.58 5.18 -2.20
N LEU A 148 19.53 5.55 -1.33
CA LEU A 148 20.13 6.90 -1.34
C LEU A 148 20.74 7.28 -2.70
N ALA A 149 21.44 6.35 -3.35
CA ALA A 149 22.00 6.56 -4.68
C ALA A 149 20.91 6.63 -5.77
N ALA A 150 19.87 5.81 -5.64
CA ALA A 150 18.78 5.72 -6.61
C ALA A 150 17.88 6.98 -6.62
N ILE A 151 17.75 7.69 -5.50
CA ILE A 151 16.89 8.89 -5.38
C ILE A 151 17.22 9.95 -6.43
N ALA A 152 18.51 10.12 -6.80
CA ALA A 152 18.94 11.14 -7.74
C ALA A 152 18.38 10.94 -9.18
N THR A 153 18.00 9.72 -9.54
CA THR A 153 17.46 9.36 -10.86
C THR A 153 16.09 8.68 -10.75
N LEU A 154 15.39 8.90 -9.64
CA LEU A 154 14.16 8.21 -9.31
C LEU A 154 13.02 8.53 -10.29
N ASP A 155 12.93 9.79 -10.72
CA ASP A 155 11.98 10.23 -11.74
C ASP A 155 12.16 9.44 -13.04
N LYS A 156 13.39 9.29 -13.52
CA LYS A 156 13.70 8.51 -14.73
C LYS A 156 13.38 7.04 -14.55
N THR A 157 13.77 6.47 -13.42
CA THR A 157 13.54 5.06 -13.08
C THR A 157 12.04 4.74 -13.07
N LEU A 158 11.23 5.57 -12.42
CA LEU A 158 9.79 5.36 -12.33
C LEU A 158 9.08 5.66 -13.66
N ALA A 159 9.56 6.64 -14.43
CA ALA A 159 9.01 6.95 -15.76
C ALA A 159 9.26 5.83 -16.78
N ALA A 160 10.34 5.06 -16.60
CA ALA A 160 10.68 3.92 -17.45
C ALA A 160 9.79 2.68 -17.20
N VAL A 161 9.01 2.64 -16.10
CA VAL A 161 8.09 1.53 -15.84
C VAL A 161 6.90 1.61 -16.79
N PRO A 162 6.68 0.59 -17.65
CA PRO A 162 5.58 0.61 -18.61
C PRO A 162 4.21 0.72 -17.92
N GLN A 163 3.27 1.42 -18.56
CA GLN A 163 1.92 1.59 -18.01
C GLN A 163 1.22 0.23 -17.78
N ALA A 164 1.38 -0.72 -18.71
CA ALA A 164 0.84 -2.08 -18.57
C ALA A 164 1.37 -2.81 -17.32
N THR A 165 2.64 -2.59 -16.95
CA THR A 165 3.22 -3.13 -15.71
C THR A 165 2.56 -2.50 -14.49
N VAL A 166 2.38 -1.19 -14.48
CA VAL A 166 1.68 -0.47 -13.39
C VAL A 166 0.23 -0.94 -13.26
N ASP A 167 -0.45 -1.16 -14.38
CA ASP A 167 -1.84 -1.64 -14.39
C ASP A 167 -1.95 -3.07 -13.84
N THR A 168 -1.00 -3.93 -14.20
CA THR A 168 -0.89 -5.28 -13.63
C THR A 168 -0.65 -5.20 -12.12
N MET A 169 0.31 -4.38 -11.66
CA MET A 169 0.58 -4.19 -10.24
C MET A 169 -0.66 -3.73 -9.47
N ARG A 170 -1.40 -2.76 -10.01
CA ARG A 170 -2.64 -2.26 -9.40
C ARG A 170 -3.73 -3.32 -9.35
N ALA A 171 -3.82 -4.17 -10.36
CA ALA A 171 -4.80 -5.25 -10.43
C ALA A 171 -4.49 -6.37 -9.41
N VAL A 172 -3.21 -6.69 -9.19
CA VAL A 172 -2.78 -7.61 -8.11
C VAL A 172 -2.99 -6.96 -6.74
N LEU A 173 -2.63 -5.69 -6.58
CA LEU A 173 -2.86 -4.92 -5.36
C LEU A 173 -4.33 -4.91 -4.98
N TYR A 174 -5.20 -4.75 -5.97
CA TYR A 174 -6.65 -4.77 -5.83
C TYR A 174 -7.15 -6.10 -5.25
N CYS A 175 -6.72 -7.24 -5.80
CA CYS A 175 -7.09 -8.55 -5.26
C CYS A 175 -6.52 -8.79 -3.84
N THR A 176 -5.38 -8.19 -3.51
CA THR A 176 -4.72 -8.31 -2.20
C THR A 176 -5.37 -7.43 -1.13
N TRP A 177 -5.98 -6.33 -1.54
CA TRP A 177 -6.35 -5.20 -0.69
C TRP A 177 -7.05 -5.55 0.64
N PRO A 178 -8.07 -6.44 0.69
CA PRO A 178 -8.75 -6.77 1.95
C PRO A 178 -7.80 -7.30 3.01
N ARG A 179 -6.74 -8.00 2.62
CA ARG A 179 -5.76 -8.62 3.52
C ARG A 179 -4.96 -7.60 4.31
N PHE A 180 -4.96 -6.33 3.89
CA PHE A 180 -4.34 -5.23 4.63
C PHE A 180 -5.30 -4.50 5.57
N LEU A 181 -6.57 -4.91 5.62
CA LEU A 181 -7.62 -4.23 6.36
C LEU A 181 -8.09 -5.04 7.56
N TRP A 182 -8.29 -4.34 8.68
CA TRP A 182 -8.86 -4.90 9.90
C TRP A 182 -10.37 -4.61 9.95
N LEU A 183 -11.15 -5.28 9.10
CA LEU A 183 -12.57 -4.96 8.87
C LEU A 183 -13.49 -5.27 10.07
N ARG A 184 -13.18 -6.32 10.84
CA ARG A 184 -14.00 -6.77 11.98
C ARG A 184 -13.72 -6.04 13.28
N HIS A 185 -12.46 -5.71 13.53
CA HIS A 185 -11.98 -5.19 14.81
C HIS A 185 -11.69 -3.70 14.73
N ASP A 186 -12.59 -2.96 14.11
CA ASP A 186 -12.46 -1.52 13.98
C ASP A 186 -12.98 -0.76 15.19
N PRO A 187 -12.13 -0.45 16.20
CA PRO A 187 -12.60 0.10 17.47
C PRO A 187 -12.82 1.62 17.38
N GLY A 188 -12.51 2.24 16.22
CA GLY A 188 -12.52 3.69 16.03
C GLY A 188 -13.38 4.18 14.86
N ALA A 189 -13.85 3.29 13.98
CA ALA A 189 -14.80 3.65 12.95
C ALA A 189 -16.19 3.84 13.55
N THR A 190 -16.63 5.10 13.59
CA THR A 190 -18.04 5.47 13.83
C THR A 190 -18.99 4.89 12.77
N SER A 191 -18.46 4.39 11.65
CA SER A 191 -19.23 3.69 10.63
C SER A 191 -18.36 2.61 9.95
N PRO A 192 -18.77 1.32 9.99
CA PRO A 192 -18.04 0.26 9.31
C PRO A 192 -18.02 0.48 7.79
N LEU A 193 -17.06 -0.14 7.10
CA LEU A 193 -17.04 -0.13 5.64
C LEU A 193 -18.37 -0.75 5.14
N PRO A 194 -19.18 -0.04 4.33
CA PRO A 194 -20.45 -0.56 3.85
C PRO A 194 -20.24 -1.89 3.11
N GLY A 195 -21.12 -2.87 3.32
CA GLY A 195 -21.03 -4.18 2.64
C GLY A 195 -19.79 -5.03 2.95
N GLN A 196 -18.98 -4.67 3.95
CA GLN A 196 -17.72 -5.37 4.26
C GLN A 196 -17.85 -6.85 4.60
N ARG A 197 -19.06 -7.35 4.88
CA ARG A 197 -19.33 -8.76 5.20
C ARG A 197 -18.78 -9.71 4.14
N GLU A 198 -18.89 -9.35 2.87
CA GLU A 198 -18.37 -10.14 1.75
C GLU A 198 -16.83 -10.22 1.71
N LEU A 199 -16.16 -9.27 2.36
CA LEU A 199 -14.71 -9.17 2.40
C LEU A 199 -14.09 -9.73 3.69
N LEU A 200 -14.88 -9.97 4.74
CA LEU A 200 -14.40 -10.41 6.06
C LEU A 200 -13.58 -11.71 6.00
N ARG A 201 -13.88 -12.60 5.05
CA ARG A 201 -13.16 -13.86 4.85
C ARG A 201 -11.72 -13.65 4.38
N PHE A 202 -11.40 -12.48 3.84
CA PHE A 202 -10.11 -12.16 3.22
C PHE A 202 -9.38 -11.04 3.95
N ASP A 203 -9.86 -10.64 5.14
CA ASP A 203 -9.30 -9.51 5.88
C ASP A 203 -7.94 -9.85 6.52
N ALA A 204 -7.34 -8.87 7.20
CA ALA A 204 -6.06 -9.06 7.88
C ALA A 204 -6.12 -10.13 8.98
N PHE A 205 -7.24 -10.22 9.71
CA PHE A 205 -7.43 -11.23 10.76
C PHE A 205 -7.48 -12.63 10.16
N GLU A 206 -8.28 -12.85 9.11
CA GLU A 206 -8.32 -14.16 8.44
C GLU A 206 -6.99 -14.51 7.78
N SER A 207 -6.24 -13.53 7.29
CA SER A 207 -4.90 -13.76 6.74
C SER A 207 -3.90 -14.25 7.81
N ILE A 208 -4.03 -13.81 9.06
CA ILE A 208 -3.27 -14.39 10.20
C ILE A 208 -3.68 -15.84 10.43
N MET A 209 -4.99 -16.10 10.50
CA MET A 209 -5.50 -17.45 10.74
C MET A 209 -5.11 -18.41 9.63
N TRP A 210 -5.11 -17.93 8.38
CA TRP A 210 -4.60 -18.67 7.22
C TRP A 210 -3.11 -19.00 7.41
N THR A 211 -2.29 -18.01 7.74
CA THR A 211 -0.84 -18.16 7.90
C THR A 211 -0.51 -19.22 8.96
N LEU A 212 -1.20 -19.17 10.10
CA LEU A 212 -1.04 -20.14 11.19
C LEU A 212 -1.43 -21.56 10.77
N ARG A 213 -2.60 -21.73 10.15
CA ARG A 213 -3.07 -23.04 9.65
C ARG A 213 -2.11 -23.62 8.61
N HIS A 214 -1.54 -22.75 7.77
CA HIS A 214 -0.59 -23.14 6.74
C HIS A 214 0.74 -23.61 7.33
N ARG A 215 1.30 -22.86 8.29
CA ARG A 215 2.52 -23.27 9.01
C ARG A 215 2.36 -24.61 9.73
N LEU A 216 1.18 -24.87 10.32
CA LEU A 216 0.89 -26.15 11.00
C LEU A 216 0.85 -27.35 10.03
N ARG A 217 0.43 -27.14 8.78
CA ARG A 217 0.25 -28.21 7.78
C ARG A 217 1.49 -28.48 6.93
N GLY A 218 2.55 -27.69 7.09
CA GLY A 218 3.80 -27.83 6.36
C GLY A 218 3.71 -27.26 4.94
N GLY A 219 4.10 -26.00 4.77
CA GLY A 219 4.29 -25.41 3.45
C GLY A 219 4.58 -23.90 3.51
N ALA A 220 5.10 -23.34 2.43
CA ALA A 220 5.05 -21.91 2.11
C ALA A 220 4.39 -21.83 0.73
N VAL A 221 3.08 -21.63 0.71
CA VAL A 221 2.27 -21.66 -0.50
C VAL A 221 1.38 -20.44 -0.46
N TRP A 222 1.12 -19.91 -1.63
CA TRP A 222 0.13 -18.89 -1.88
C TRP A 222 -1.24 -19.23 -1.27
N PRO A 223 -2.00 -18.25 -0.73
CA PRO A 223 -3.37 -18.50 -0.31
C PRO A 223 -4.21 -19.06 -1.46
N LEU A 224 -4.65 -20.32 -1.32
CA LEU A 224 -5.48 -21.02 -2.31
C LEU A 224 -6.81 -20.29 -2.58
N ASP A 225 -7.21 -19.40 -1.67
CA ASP A 225 -8.40 -18.57 -1.75
C ASP A 225 -8.17 -17.26 -2.53
N TRP A 226 -7.02 -17.06 -3.18
CA TRP A 226 -6.75 -15.85 -3.96
C TRP A 226 -7.82 -15.55 -5.02
N ALA A 227 -8.21 -16.56 -5.79
CA ALA A 227 -9.22 -16.39 -6.84
C ALA A 227 -10.60 -16.04 -6.25
N ASP A 228 -10.96 -16.64 -5.11
CA ASP A 228 -12.17 -16.30 -4.36
C ASP A 228 -12.12 -14.87 -3.84
N GLY A 229 -11.00 -14.50 -3.21
CA GLY A 229 -10.77 -13.16 -2.67
C GLY A 229 -10.87 -12.12 -3.76
N CYS A 230 -10.17 -12.31 -4.89
CA CYS A 230 -10.25 -11.36 -5.98
C CYS A 230 -11.66 -11.24 -6.57
N ARG A 231 -12.41 -12.34 -6.71
CA ARG A 231 -13.82 -12.28 -7.11
C ARG A 231 -14.66 -11.48 -6.13
N ALA A 232 -14.48 -11.67 -4.82
CA ALA A 232 -15.21 -10.93 -3.79
C ALA A 232 -14.91 -9.42 -3.87
N VAL A 233 -13.63 -9.03 -4.02
CA VAL A 233 -13.28 -7.61 -4.22
C VAL A 233 -13.92 -7.09 -5.51
N ARG A 234 -13.84 -7.80 -6.64
CA ARG A 234 -14.50 -7.37 -7.90
C ARG A 234 -15.98 -7.13 -7.72
N GLN A 235 -16.71 -8.09 -7.15
CA GLN A 235 -18.14 -7.97 -6.90
C GLN A 235 -18.46 -6.79 -5.99
N TYR A 236 -17.65 -6.58 -4.95
CA TYR A 236 -17.79 -5.46 -4.03
C TYR A 236 -17.71 -4.09 -4.74
N PHE A 237 -16.81 -3.94 -5.71
CA PHE A 237 -16.69 -2.67 -6.45
C PHE A 237 -17.63 -2.55 -7.67
N GLU A 238 -18.03 -3.66 -8.30
CA GLU A 238 -19.01 -3.64 -9.40
C GLU A 238 -20.44 -3.42 -8.91
N LYS A 239 -20.76 -3.89 -7.69
CA LYS A 239 -22.07 -3.77 -7.06
C LYS A 239 -21.92 -3.08 -5.71
N PRO A 240 -21.70 -1.75 -5.71
CA PRO A 240 -21.50 -1.03 -4.47
C PRO A 240 -22.70 -1.17 -3.53
N PRO A 241 -22.48 -1.18 -2.20
CA PRO A 241 -23.57 -1.24 -1.23
C PRO A 241 -24.55 -0.08 -1.38
N SER A 242 -25.82 -0.33 -1.07
CA SER A 242 -26.88 0.69 -1.13
C SER A 242 -26.56 1.90 -0.25
N GLY A 243 -26.81 3.11 -0.75
CA GLY A 243 -26.59 4.36 0.00
C GLY A 243 -25.15 4.88 -0.05
N VAL A 244 -24.25 4.20 -0.76
CA VAL A 244 -22.91 4.71 -1.07
C VAL A 244 -23.00 5.57 -2.34
N GLY A 245 -22.35 6.75 -2.34
CA GLY A 245 -22.26 7.61 -3.52
C GLY A 245 -21.48 6.96 -4.68
N ALA A 246 -21.08 7.75 -5.69
CA ALA A 246 -20.32 7.24 -6.83
C ALA A 246 -19.15 6.34 -6.36
N TRP A 247 -19.11 5.10 -6.87
CA TRP A 247 -18.15 4.04 -6.52
C TRP A 247 -17.50 3.46 -7.80
N ALA A 248 -16.17 3.31 -7.84
CA ALA A 248 -15.45 2.75 -8.99
C ALA A 248 -14.09 2.17 -8.56
N PRO A 249 -13.59 1.14 -9.27
CA PRO A 249 -12.27 0.57 -9.02
C PRO A 249 -11.14 1.50 -9.46
N TRP A 250 -9.96 1.35 -8.85
CA TRP A 250 -8.75 2.09 -9.24
C TRP A 250 -7.94 1.42 -10.36
N GLY A 251 -8.34 0.22 -10.80
CA GLY A 251 -7.60 -0.59 -11.77
C GLY A 251 -8.51 -1.52 -12.55
N ASN A 252 -7.97 -2.12 -13.61
CA ASN A 252 -8.64 -3.17 -14.35
C ASN A 252 -8.55 -4.48 -13.56
N TYR A 253 -9.64 -5.24 -13.54
CA TYR A 253 -9.74 -6.48 -12.76
C TYR A 253 -9.03 -7.67 -13.42
N TYR A 254 -8.82 -7.63 -14.73
CA TYR A 254 -8.25 -8.74 -15.49
C TYR A 254 -6.73 -8.81 -15.29
N VAL A 255 -6.31 -9.50 -14.23
CA VAL A 255 -5.00 -10.13 -14.19
C VAL A 255 -5.17 -11.51 -14.81
N ASP A 256 -4.48 -11.78 -15.92
CA ASP A 256 -4.34 -13.15 -16.39
C ASP A 256 -3.62 -13.95 -15.29
N ALA A 257 -4.24 -15.01 -14.80
CA ALA A 257 -3.63 -15.86 -13.77
C ALA A 257 -2.31 -16.48 -14.26
N ALA A 258 -2.13 -16.63 -15.59
CA ALA A 258 -0.87 -17.05 -16.18
C ALA A 258 0.24 -16.00 -16.07
N ALA A 259 -0.09 -14.72 -15.89
CA ALA A 259 0.88 -13.64 -15.70
C ALA A 259 1.39 -13.52 -14.24
N LEU A 260 0.87 -14.35 -13.33
CA LEU A 260 1.23 -14.39 -11.91
C LEU A 260 2.20 -15.54 -11.55
N HIS A 261 2.53 -16.41 -12.51
CA HIS A 261 3.37 -17.60 -12.33
C HIS A 261 4.71 -17.48 -13.05
#